data_AF-A0A923Z8U1-F1
#
_entry.id   AF-A0A923Z8U1-F1
#
_cell.length_a   1.000
_cell.length_b   1.000
_cell.length_c   1.000
_cell.angle_alpha   90.00
_cell.angle_beta   90.00
_cell.angle_gamma   90.00
#
_symmetry.space_group_name_H-M   'P 1'
#
loop_
_entity.id
_entity.type
_entity.pdbx_description
1 polymer ?
#
loop_
_entity_poly.entity_id
_entity_poly.type
_entity_poly.pdbx_seq_one_letter_code
_entity_poly.pdbx_strand_id
1 'polypeptide(L)' 'AMEGFVNAKVLVEGLRRAGRNLSRESFIRGLESMQRVDLGGVLITYAGDDHSGSEYVELTLIGKDGRFVR' A
#
# COMPACT_ATOMS: atom_id res chain seq x y z
N ALA A 1 -13.83 -0.25 -3.29
CA ALA A 1 -13.78 -0.03 -1.82
C ALA A 1 -12.46 -0.50 -1.21
N MET A 2 -11.94 -1.69 -1.56
CA MET A 2 -10.70 -2.24 -0.99
C MET A 2 -9.46 -1.38 -1.24
N GLU A 3 -9.22 -0.92 -2.47
CA GLU A 3 -8.05 -0.11 -2.83
C GLU A 3 -7.95 1.17 -1.99
N GLY A 4 -9.04 1.93 -1.88
CA GLY A 4 -9.09 3.12 -1.04
C GLY A 4 -8.81 2.82 0.44
N PHE A 5 -9.26 1.67 0.95
CA PHE A 5 -8.98 1.26 2.33
C PHE A 5 -7.50 0.92 2.54
N VAL A 6 -6.87 0.23 1.58
CA VAL A 6 -5.42 -0.04 1.60
C VAL A 6 -4.64 1.27 1.55
N ASN A 7 -5.00 2.19 0.65
CA ASN A 7 -4.35 3.50 0.54
C ASN A 7 -4.47 4.31 1.84
N ALA A 8 -5.63 4.27 2.50
CA ALA A 8 -5.81 4.91 3.80
C ALA A 8 -4.93 4.27 4.89
N LYS A 9 -4.77 2.95 4.89
CA LYS A 9 -3.83 2.26 5.81
C LYS A 9 -2.38 2.66 5.55
N VAL A 10 -1.96 2.74 4.30
CA VAL A 10 -0.61 3.22 3.92
C VAL A 10 -0.40 4.63 4.46
N LEU A 11 -1.37 5.54 4.26
CA LEU A 11 -1.31 6.90 4.78
C LEU A 11 -1.13 6.92 6.31
N VAL A 12 -1.97 6.17 7.03
CA VAL A 12 -1.90 6.11 8.50
C VAL A 12 -0.57 5.54 8.98
N GLU A 13 -0.03 4.53 8.30
CA GLU A 13 1.28 3.95 8.62
C GLU A 13 2.42 4.94 8.38
N GLY A 14 2.41 5.65 7.25
CA GLY A 14 3.36 6.71 6.96
C GLY A 14 3.32 7.82 8.01
N LEU A 15 2.13 8.23 8.45
CA LEU A 15 1.96 9.23 9.51
C LEU A 15 2.50 8.73 10.86
N ARG A 16 2.31 7.45 11.21
CA ARG A 16 2.88 6.86 12.42
C ARG A 16 4.41 6.90 12.40
N ARG A 17 5.01 6.55 11.26
CA ARG A 17 6.46 6.52 11.07
C ARG A 17 7.09 7.92 11.02
N ALA A 18 6.36 8.91 10.51
CA ALA A 18 6.79 10.31 10.50
C ALA A 18 6.98 10.89 11.93
N GLY A 19 6.26 10.33 12.92
CA GLY A 19 6.37 10.71 14.32
C GLY A 19 5.73 12.06 14.64
N ARG A 20 6.07 12.60 15.82
CA ARG A 20 5.39 13.77 16.42
C ARG A 20 5.65 15.09 15.68
N ASN A 21 6.82 15.24 15.06
CA ASN A 21 7.21 16.44 14.32
C ASN A 21 6.89 16.24 12.83
N LEU A 22 5.59 16.18 12.53
CA LEU A 22 5.09 15.90 11.19
C LEU A 22 5.44 17.06 10.24
N SER A 23 6.09 16.71 9.14
CA SER A 23 6.30 17.55 7.96
C SER A 23 6.11 16.70 6.71
N ARG A 24 6.05 17.33 5.54
CA ARG A 24 5.98 16.59 4.28
C ARG A 24 7.19 15.68 4.11
N GLU A 25 8.37 16.19 4.46
CA GLU A 25 9.64 15.47 4.35
C GLU A 25 9.72 14.31 5.35
N SER A 26 9.25 14.49 6.60
CA SER A 26 9.23 13.38 7.56
C SER A 26 8.19 12.32 7.20
N PHE A 27 7.08 12.71 6.58
CA PHE A 27 6.09 11.78 6.03
C PHE A 27 6.64 10.95 4.87
N ILE A 28 7.29 11.59 3.89
CA ILE A 28 7.93 10.88 2.77
C ILE A 28 8.98 9.89 3.28
N ARG A 29 9.89 10.33 4.17
CA ARG A 29 10.86 9.42 4.80
C ARG A 29 10.18 8.29 5.59
N GLY A 30 9.05 8.58 6.22
CA GLY A 30 8.24 7.58 6.91
C GLY A 30 7.73 6.50 5.95
N LEU A 31 7.21 6.90 4.79
CA LEU A 31 6.79 5.96 3.74
C LEU A 31 7.99 5.19 3.17
N GLU A 32 9.08 5.84 2.82
CA GLU A 32 10.30 5.21 2.28
C GLU A 32 10.97 4.22 3.25
N SER A 33 10.66 4.31 4.55
CA SER A 33 11.11 3.33 5.55
C SER A 33 10.26 2.05 5.57
N MET A 34 9.14 2.00 4.85
CA MET A 34 8.26 0.84 4.80
C MET A 34 8.89 -0.27 3.96
N GLN A 35 9.43 -1.29 4.64
CA GLN A 35 9.93 -2.49 3.99
C GLN A 35 9.05 -3.68 4.33
N ARG A 36 8.42 -4.27 3.30
CA ARG A 36 7.56 -5.46 3.41
C ARG A 36 6.50 -5.34 4.51
N VAL A 37 5.83 -4.19 4.59
CA VAL A 37 4.75 -3.97 5.56
C VAL A 37 3.49 -4.68 5.10
N ASP A 38 2.96 -5.57 5.93
CA ASP A 38 1.70 -6.27 5.67
C ASP A 38 0.51 -5.44 6.17
N LEU A 39 -0.40 -5.07 5.25
CA LEU A 39 -1.61 -4.31 5.53
C LEU A 39 -2.89 -5.17 5.55
N GLY A 40 -2.75 -6.47 5.82
CA GLY A 40 -3.84 -7.44 5.87
C GLY A 40 -3.92 -8.27 4.58
N GLY A 41 -2.80 -8.86 4.18
CA GLY A 41 -2.65 -9.65 2.96
C GLY A 41 -2.11 -8.85 1.77
N VAL A 42 -1.83 -7.56 1.93
CA VAL A 42 -1.20 -6.71 0.92
C VAL A 42 0.14 -6.26 1.46
N LEU A 43 1.23 -6.74 0.84
CA LEU A 43 2.59 -6.33 1.17
C LEU A 43 2.94 -5.04 0.44
N ILE A 44 3.40 -4.05 1.20
CA ILE A 44 3.83 -2.76 0.67
C ILE A 44 5.32 -2.56 0.97
N THR A 45 6.07 -2.17 -0.05
CA THR A 45 7.47 -1.74 0.08
C THR A 45 7.66 -0.43 -0.68
N TYR A 46 8.27 0.56 -0.04
CA TYR A 46 8.75 1.77 -0.69
C TYR A 46 10.25 1.93 -0.43
N ALA A 47 10.91 2.66 -1.31
CA ALA A 47 12.31 3.07 -1.20
C ALA A 47 12.47 4.52 -1.69
N GLY A 48 13.61 5.15 -1.40
CA GLY A 48 13.85 6.55 -1.81
C GLY A 48 13.87 6.76 -3.32
N ASP A 49 14.13 5.71 -4.08
CA ASP A 49 14.19 5.66 -5.53
C ASP A 49 13.04 4.85 -6.16
N ASP A 50 12.19 4.20 -5.35
CA ASP A 50 11.03 3.44 -5.81
C ASP A 50 9.80 3.69 -4.94
N HIS A 51 8.84 4.42 -5.52
CA HIS A 51 7.56 4.74 -4.88
C HIS A 51 6.41 3.85 -5.39
N SER A 52 6.71 2.75 -6.07
CA SER A 52 5.75 1.72 -6.48
C SER A 52 5.58 0.70 -5.37
N GLY A 53 4.54 0.87 -4.57
CA GLY A 53 4.38 0.13 -3.30
C GLY A 53 4.20 -1.38 -3.43
N SER A 54 3.66 -1.84 -4.56
CA SER A 54 3.35 -3.24 -4.83
C SER A 54 3.37 -3.49 -6.33
N GLU A 55 3.96 -4.61 -6.73
CA GLU A 55 3.93 -5.14 -8.10
C GLU A 55 2.91 -6.27 -8.28
N TYR A 56 2.10 -6.55 -7.24
CA TYR A 56 1.11 -7.63 -7.29
C TYR A 56 0.03 -7.33 -8.32
N VAL A 57 -0.15 -8.27 -9.26
CA VAL A 57 -1.22 -8.25 -10.25
C VAL A 57 -1.98 -9.57 -10.17
N GLU A 58 -3.30 -9.50 -10.09
CA GLU A 58 -4.19 -10.66 -10.12
C GLU A 58 -5.12 -10.54 -11.34
N LEU A 59 -5.16 -11.59 -12.16
CA LEU A 59 -6.06 -11.64 -13.29
C LEU A 59 -7.38 -12.26 -12.84
N THR A 60 -8.49 -11.53 -13.03
CA THR A 60 -9.83 -12.01 -12.72
C THR A 60 -10.59 -12.26 -14.01
N LEU A 61 -11.04 -13.49 -14.23
CA LEU A 61 -11.96 -13.82 -15.34
C LEU A 61 -13.40 -13.84 -14.83
N ILE A 62 -14.34 -13.37 -15.64
CA ILE A 62 -15.78 -13.46 -15.36
C ILE A 62 -16.38 -14.47 -16.34
N GLY A 63 -16.89 -15.58 -15.80
CA GLY A 63 -17.56 -16.63 -16.57
C GLY A 63 -18.91 -16.16 -17.13
N LYS A 64 -19.45 -16.93 -18.09
CA LYS A 64 -20.78 -16.64 -18.67
C LYS A 64 -21.92 -16.69 -17.65
N ASP A 65 -21.70 -17.36 -16.52
CA ASP A 65 -22.60 -17.44 -15.36
C ASP A 65 -22.44 -16.25 -14.39
N GLY A 66 -21.59 -15.28 -14.73
CA GLY A 66 -21.31 -14.09 -13.93
C GLY A 66 -20.42 -14.35 -12.71
N ARG A 67 -19.87 -15.57 -12.56
CA ARG A 67 -18.98 -15.90 -11.45
C ARG A 67 -17.54 -15.59 -11.80
N PHE A 68 -16.77 -15.25 -10.78
CA PHE A 68 -15.33 -15.16 -10.92
C PHE A 68 -14.73 -16.55 -11.15
N VAL A 69 -13.93 -16.65 -12.19
CA VAL A 69 -13.04 -17.77 -12.43
C VAL A 69 -11.65 -17.29 -12.01
N ARG A 70 -11.13 -17.95 -10.97
CA ARG A 70 -9.78 -17.74 -10.45
C ARG A 70 -8.83 -18.74 -11.08
#